data_AF-A0A200IKG0-F1
#
_entry.id   AF-A0A200IKG0-F1
#
_cell.length_a   1.000
_cell.length_b   1.000
_cell.length_c   1.000
_cell.angle_alpha   90.00
_cell.angle_beta   90.00
_cell.angle_gamma   90.00
#
_symmetry.space_group_name_H-M   'P 1'
#
loop_
_entity.id
_entity.type
_entity.pdbx_description
1 polymer ?
#
loop_
_entity_poly.entity_id
_entity_poly.type
_entity_poly.pdbx_seq_one_letter_code
_entity_poly.pdbx_strand_id
1 'polypeptide(L)'
;MAKERLYEWLDTEMRTISYTMNPHEVPDYVKTNLKDDLRFYQEEAFRRFQLMQDDLYSSGISDAGYQRKHLLFNMATGSGKTMVMASLMLYLYKELGYQNFIFLVNTDAIIKKTQENMLNSSSTKYLFNPNGIFVDGEQIIIQAVDNFPAVKDKN
;
A
#
# COMPACT_ATOMS: atom_id res chain seq x y z
N MET A 1 25.94 -15.53 -14.96
CA MET A 1 25.86 -14.74 -13.72
C MET A 1 24.45 -14.90 -13.16
N ALA A 2 24.30 -15.15 -11.85
CA ALA A 2 22.96 -15.19 -11.25
C ALA A 2 22.35 -13.78 -11.33
N LYS A 3 21.10 -13.68 -11.81
CA LYS A 3 20.38 -12.41 -11.81
C LYS A 3 20.13 -12.02 -10.34
N GLU A 4 20.55 -10.83 -9.94
CA GLU A 4 20.30 -10.28 -8.60
C GLU A 4 18.81 -10.36 -8.25
N ARG A 5 18.48 -10.69 -7.00
CA ARG A 5 17.07 -10.74 -6.58
C ARG A 5 16.57 -9.34 -6.28
N LEU A 6 15.31 -9.07 -6.58
CA LEU A 6 14.69 -7.75 -6.40
C LEU A 6 14.89 -7.19 -4.97
N TYR A 7 14.78 -8.03 -3.93
CA TYR A 7 14.96 -7.55 -2.55
C TYR A 7 16.40 -7.12 -2.26
N GLU A 8 17.40 -7.77 -2.88
CA GLU A 8 18.83 -7.44 -2.70
C GLU A 8 19.15 -6.12 -3.37
N TRP A 9 18.61 -5.93 -4.58
CA TRP A 9 18.70 -4.67 -5.31
C TRP A 9 18.01 -3.53 -4.54
N LEU A 10 16.78 -3.73 -4.07
CA LEU A 10 16.04 -2.73 -3.28
C LEU A 10 16.78 -2.36 -1.99
N ASP A 11 17.41 -3.32 -1.31
CA ASP A 11 18.19 -3.05 -0.09
C ASP A 11 19.40 -2.15 -0.39
N THR A 12 20.01 -2.33 -1.56
CA THR A 12 21.15 -1.53 -2.02
C THR A 12 20.70 -0.11 -2.37
N GLU A 13 19.64 0.04 -3.16
CA GLU A 13 19.10 1.34 -3.54
C GLU A 13 18.60 2.12 -2.33
N MET A 14 17.87 1.49 -1.41
CA MET A 14 17.37 2.15 -0.21
C MET A 14 18.48 2.67 0.70
N ARG A 15 19.60 1.96 0.79
CA ARG A 15 20.79 2.44 1.54
C ARG A 15 21.35 3.70 0.88
N THR A 16 21.59 3.64 -0.44
CA THR A 16 22.11 4.78 -1.21
C THR A 16 21.23 6.01 -1.10
N ILE A 17 19.91 5.82 -1.27
CA ILE A 17 18.92 6.89 -1.15
C ILE A 17 18.96 7.48 0.25
N SER A 18 18.90 6.65 1.30
CA SER A 18 18.92 7.11 2.71
C SER A 18 20.13 7.98 3.06
N TYR A 19 21.27 7.85 2.38
CA TYR A 19 22.44 8.70 2.61
C TYR A 19 22.36 10.08 1.94
N THR A 20 21.49 10.26 0.93
CA THR A 20 21.43 11.46 0.10
C THR A 20 20.22 12.34 0.38
N MET A 21 19.10 11.76 0.81
CA MET A 21 17.88 12.40 1.35
C MET A 21 16.91 11.28 1.80
N ASN A 22 15.82 11.55 2.53
CA ASN A 22 14.82 10.52 2.89
C ASN A 22 13.53 10.64 2.03
N PRO A 23 13.58 10.48 0.69
CA PRO A 23 12.44 10.75 -0.20
C PRO A 23 11.28 9.75 -0.09
N HIS A 24 11.42 8.71 0.74
CA HIS A 24 10.42 7.65 0.87
C HIS A 24 10.11 7.39 2.34
N GLU A 25 9.80 8.41 3.13
CA GLU A 25 9.09 8.18 4.39
C GLU A 25 7.62 7.87 4.12
N VAL A 26 6.98 7.11 5.01
CA VAL A 26 5.53 6.92 4.92
C VAL A 26 4.86 8.29 5.09
N PRO A 27 4.06 8.76 4.12
CA PRO A 27 3.45 10.09 4.18
C PRO A 27 2.51 10.24 5.37
N ASP A 28 2.39 11.47 5.90
CA ASP A 28 1.52 11.73 7.06
C ASP A 28 0.05 11.45 6.77
N TYR A 29 -0.43 11.67 5.54
CA TYR A 29 -1.79 11.30 5.15
C TYR A 29 -2.01 9.79 5.19
N VAL A 30 -0.97 8.96 5.04
CA VAL A 30 -1.11 7.51 5.23
C VAL A 30 -1.20 7.21 6.71
N LYS A 31 -0.25 7.71 7.51
CA LYS A 31 -0.18 7.44 8.96
C LYS A 31 -1.46 7.86 9.69
N THR A 32 -1.93 9.08 9.46
CA THR A 32 -3.09 9.67 10.16
C THR A 32 -4.43 9.04 9.79
N ASN A 33 -4.50 8.37 8.64
CA ASN A 33 -5.71 7.71 8.15
C ASN A 33 -5.79 6.22 8.49
N LEU A 34 -4.71 5.61 8.97
CA LEU A 34 -4.73 4.26 9.51
C LEU A 34 -5.19 4.28 10.97
N LYS A 35 -5.74 3.15 11.42
CA LYS A 35 -6.13 2.99 12.82
C LYS A 35 -4.92 2.85 13.76
N ASP A 36 -3.97 2.03 13.34
CA ASP A 36 -2.76 1.71 14.10
C ASP A 36 -1.53 2.12 13.28
N ASP A 37 -0.45 2.47 13.98
CA ASP A 37 0.84 2.73 13.35
C ASP A 37 1.39 1.50 12.63
N LEU A 38 2.07 1.74 11.51
CA LEU A 38 2.81 0.69 10.81
C LEU A 38 4.01 0.25 11.66
N ARG A 39 4.19 -1.07 11.75
CA ARG A 39 5.42 -1.64 12.33
C ARG A 39 6.60 -1.35 11.42
N PHE A 40 7.82 -1.32 11.95
CA PHE A 40 9.04 -1.07 11.18
C PHE A 40 9.14 -1.83 9.84
N TYR A 41 8.86 -3.14 9.85
CA TYR A 41 8.90 -3.94 8.60
C TYR A 41 7.74 -3.66 7.63
N GLN A 42 6.61 -3.16 8.13
CA GLN A 42 5.47 -2.73 7.31
C GLN A 42 5.77 -1.39 6.65
N GLU A 43 6.41 -0.48 7.40
CA GLU A 43 6.96 0.75 6.83
C GLU A 43 7.99 0.42 5.76
N GLU A 44 8.95 -0.46 6.04
CA GLU A 44 9.96 -0.87 5.06
C GLU A 44 9.33 -1.47 3.80
N ALA A 45 8.31 -2.33 3.94
CA ALA A 45 7.55 -2.86 2.82
C ALA A 45 6.87 -1.75 2.00
N PHE A 46 6.24 -0.76 2.67
CA PHE A 46 5.63 0.40 2.03
C PHE A 46 6.67 1.24 1.28
N ARG A 47 7.82 1.51 1.88
CA ARG A 47 8.88 2.32 1.27
C ARG A 47 9.47 1.67 0.02
N ARG A 48 9.67 0.34 0.07
CA ARG A 48 10.07 -0.46 -1.10
C ARG A 48 9.04 -0.40 -2.21
N PHE A 49 7.74 -0.44 -1.85
CA PHE A 49 6.68 -0.24 -2.83
C PHE A 49 6.76 1.15 -3.46
N GLN A 50 6.85 2.21 -2.65
CA GLN A 50 6.94 3.58 -3.12
C GLN A 50 8.12 3.78 -4.08
N LEU A 51 9.30 3.27 -3.74
CA LEU A 51 10.47 3.30 -4.62
C LEU A 51 10.19 2.62 -5.97
N MET A 52 9.52 1.46 -5.94
CA MET A 52 9.13 0.76 -7.18
C MET A 52 8.11 1.52 -8.00
N GLN A 53 7.37 2.48 -7.43
CA GLN A 53 6.42 3.33 -8.14
C GLN A 53 7.02 4.65 -8.62
N ASP A 54 8.20 5.05 -8.15
CA ASP A 54 8.79 6.35 -8.44
C ASP A 54 9.29 6.44 -9.89
N ASP A 55 8.81 7.44 -10.62
CA ASP A 55 9.21 7.71 -12.01
C ASP A 55 10.66 8.19 -12.12
N LEU A 56 11.21 8.86 -11.09
CA LEU A 56 12.60 9.30 -11.07
C LEU A 56 13.59 8.13 -11.09
N TYR A 57 13.21 6.99 -10.52
CA TYR A 57 14.05 5.78 -10.45
C TYR A 57 13.66 4.73 -11.50
N SER A 58 12.73 5.05 -12.40
CA SER A 58 12.19 4.09 -13.37
C SER A 58 13.19 3.56 -14.38
N SER A 59 14.20 4.36 -14.75
CA SER A 59 15.33 3.88 -15.57
C SER A 59 16.12 2.81 -14.82
N GLY A 60 16.53 3.08 -13.57
CA GLY A 60 17.26 2.13 -12.74
C GLY A 60 16.52 0.80 -12.51
N ILE A 61 15.20 0.86 -12.26
CA ILE A 61 14.35 -0.34 -12.12
C ILE A 61 14.32 -1.16 -13.41
N SER A 62 14.18 -0.48 -14.55
CA SER A 62 14.09 -1.13 -15.87
C SER A 62 15.45 -1.70 -16.31
N ASP A 63 16.54 -0.97 -16.07
CA ASP A 63 17.92 -1.37 -16.35
C ASP A 63 18.33 -2.58 -15.52
N ALA A 64 17.88 -2.66 -14.27
CA ALA A 64 18.02 -3.84 -13.41
C ALA A 64 17.12 -5.02 -13.85
N GLY A 65 16.23 -4.80 -14.82
CA GLY A 65 15.39 -5.82 -15.43
C GLY A 65 14.21 -6.26 -14.56
N TYR A 66 13.65 -5.34 -13.76
CA TYR A 66 12.47 -5.55 -12.91
C TYR A 66 11.21 -4.86 -13.48
N GLN A 67 10.03 -5.31 -13.04
CA GLN A 67 8.74 -4.74 -13.45
C GLN A 67 8.03 -4.10 -12.26
N ARG A 68 7.65 -2.82 -12.41
CA ARG A 68 6.92 -2.05 -11.39
C ARG A 68 5.54 -2.62 -11.06
N LYS A 69 4.91 -3.30 -12.02
CA LYS A 69 3.49 -3.66 -11.95
C LYS A 69 3.18 -4.85 -11.04
N HIS A 70 4.12 -5.76 -10.82
CA HIS A 70 3.88 -7.02 -10.12
C HIS A 70 4.89 -7.19 -8.97
N LEU A 71 4.46 -6.85 -7.76
CA LEU A 71 5.27 -6.96 -6.55
C LEU A 71 4.75 -8.08 -5.65
N LEU A 72 5.67 -8.84 -5.06
CA LEU A 72 5.37 -9.92 -4.13
C LEU A 72 5.93 -9.60 -2.74
N PHE A 73 5.05 -9.55 -1.74
CA PHE A 73 5.43 -9.37 -0.34
C PHE A 73 5.45 -10.73 0.36
N ASN A 74 6.63 -11.21 0.73
CA ASN A 74 6.76 -12.42 1.53
C ASN A 74 6.62 -12.08 3.02
N MET A 75 5.45 -12.36 3.61
CA MET A 75 5.15 -12.00 5.00
C MET A 75 4.41 -13.14 5.74
N ALA A 76 4.82 -13.41 6.98
CA ALA A 76 4.23 -14.46 7.83
C ALA A 76 2.74 -14.20 8.18
N THR A 77 1.97 -15.23 8.50
CA THR A 77 0.58 -15.07 9.01
C THR A 77 0.57 -14.31 10.33
N GLY A 78 -0.41 -13.42 10.54
CA GLY A 78 -0.49 -12.58 11.75
C GLY A 78 0.47 -11.38 11.79
N SER A 79 1.31 -11.18 10.77
CA SER A 79 2.22 -10.01 10.67
C SER A 79 1.53 -8.69 10.34
N GLY A 80 0.20 -8.65 10.24
CA GLY A 80 -0.54 -7.45 9.87
C GLY A 80 -0.43 -7.08 8.39
N LYS A 81 -0.31 -8.07 7.48
CA LYS A 81 -0.32 -7.87 6.01
C LYS A 81 -1.45 -6.95 5.52
N THR A 82 -2.63 -7.05 6.13
CA THR A 82 -3.79 -6.24 5.76
C THR A 82 -3.59 -4.75 6.05
N MET A 83 -2.74 -4.40 7.03
CA MET A 83 -2.40 -3.00 7.31
C MET A 83 -1.48 -2.42 6.23
N VAL A 84 -0.52 -3.21 5.73
CA VAL A 84 0.28 -2.83 4.54
C VAL A 84 -0.65 -2.62 3.34
N MET A 85 -1.64 -3.50 3.15
CA MET A 85 -2.60 -3.36 2.06
C MET A 85 -3.40 -2.05 2.17
N ALA A 86 -3.91 -1.71 3.36
CA ALA A 86 -4.63 -0.45 3.59
C ALA A 86 -3.74 0.78 3.35
N SER A 87 -2.48 0.74 3.81
CA SER A 87 -1.54 1.86 3.59
C SER A 87 -1.23 2.05 2.11
N LEU A 88 -0.99 0.96 1.37
CA LEU A 88 -0.78 1.00 -0.07
C LEU A 88 -2.00 1.52 -0.85
N MET A 89 -3.23 1.19 -0.42
CA MET A 89 -4.45 1.73 -1.05
C MET A 89 -4.52 3.25 -0.93
N LEU A 90 -4.25 3.80 0.26
CA LEU A 90 -4.24 5.25 0.47
C LEU A 90 -3.20 5.94 -0.42
N TYR A 91 -2.00 5.37 -0.50
CA TYR A 91 -0.93 5.86 -1.37
C TYR A 91 -1.33 5.81 -2.85
N LEU A 92 -1.85 4.68 -3.32
CA LEU A 92 -2.28 4.50 -4.71
C LEU A 92 -3.44 5.42 -5.08
N TYR A 93 -4.36 5.69 -4.14
CA TYR A 93 -5.43 6.67 -4.33
C TYR A 93 -4.86 8.07 -4.53
N LYS A 94 -4.01 8.51 -3.60
CA LYS A 94 -3.49 9.88 -3.58
C LYS A 94 -2.47 10.16 -4.68
N GLU A 95 -1.44 9.32 -4.80
CA GLU A 95 -0.33 9.58 -5.74
C GLU A 95 -0.65 9.17 -7.19
N LEU A 96 -1.50 8.15 -7.37
CA LEU A 96 -1.73 7.53 -8.70
C LEU A 96 -3.20 7.62 -9.16
N GLY A 97 -4.11 8.17 -8.35
CA GLY A 97 -5.52 8.34 -8.71
C GLY A 97 -6.29 7.02 -8.84
N TYR A 98 -5.82 5.96 -8.18
CA TYR A 98 -6.45 4.64 -8.21
C TYR A 98 -7.62 4.59 -7.23
N GLN A 99 -8.82 4.32 -7.75
CA GLN A 99 -10.05 4.20 -6.95
C GLN A 99 -10.60 2.76 -6.91
N ASN A 100 -10.21 1.92 -7.86
CA ASN A 100 -10.74 0.58 -8.03
C ASN A 100 -9.71 -0.46 -7.61
N PHE A 101 -10.05 -1.29 -6.61
CA PHE A 101 -9.17 -2.33 -6.07
C PHE A 101 -9.88 -3.69 -6.09
N ILE A 102 -9.22 -4.73 -6.61
CA ILE A 102 -9.72 -6.11 -6.60
C ILE A 102 -8.90 -6.93 -5.60
N PHE A 103 -9.60 -7.65 -4.73
CA PHE A 103 -8.99 -8.61 -3.81
C PHE A 103 -9.33 -10.04 -4.23
N LEU A 104 -8.30 -10.83 -4.53
CA LEU A 104 -8.43 -12.25 -4.83
C LEU A 104 -8.04 -13.05 -3.60
N VAL A 105 -8.98 -13.87 -3.09
CA VAL A 105 -8.76 -14.71 -1.91
C VAL A 105 -9.35 -16.09 -2.13
N ASN A 106 -8.83 -17.08 -1.40
CA ASN A 106 -9.13 -18.49 -1.67
C ASN A 106 -10.32 -19.06 -0.88
N THR A 107 -10.91 -18.28 0.04
CA THR A 107 -12.05 -18.72 0.87
C THR A 107 -12.99 -17.56 1.25
N ASP A 108 -14.28 -17.87 1.39
CA ASP A 108 -15.31 -16.92 1.83
C ASP A 108 -15.05 -16.37 3.24
N ALA A 109 -14.43 -17.18 4.11
CA ALA A 109 -14.06 -16.74 5.45
C ALA A 109 -13.06 -15.58 5.42
N ILE A 110 -12.12 -15.61 4.47
CA ILE A 110 -11.17 -14.50 4.28
C ILE A 110 -11.89 -13.29 3.66
N ILE A 111 -12.81 -13.50 2.71
CA ILE A 111 -13.62 -12.41 2.12
C ILE A 111 -14.34 -11.64 3.23
N LYS A 112 -15.14 -12.33 4.04
CA LYS A 112 -15.94 -11.71 5.12
C LYS A 112 -15.06 -10.97 6.13
N LYS A 113 -13.92 -11.56 6.49
CA LYS A 113 -12.97 -10.93 7.42
C LYS A 113 -12.34 -9.67 6.83
N THR A 114 -11.99 -9.68 5.54
CA THR A 114 -11.42 -8.50 4.87
C THR A 114 -12.46 -7.39 4.77
N GLN A 115 -13.71 -7.72 4.40
CA GLN A 115 -14.82 -6.76 4.37
C GLN A 115 -15.06 -6.12 5.73
N GLU A 116 -15.14 -6.93 6.79
CA GLU A 116 -15.28 -6.46 8.17
C GLU A 116 -14.15 -5.50 8.56
N ASN A 117 -12.89 -5.87 8.30
CA ASN A 117 -11.74 -5.04 8.62
C ASN A 117 -11.67 -3.73 7.80
N MET A 118 -12.17 -3.73 6.56
CA MET A 118 -12.07 -2.58 5.65
C MET A 118 -13.25 -1.60 5.77
N LEU A 119 -14.43 -2.07 6.17
CA LEU A 119 -15.67 -1.31 6.04
C LEU A 119 -16.38 -1.03 7.37
N ASN A 120 -16.15 -1.87 8.39
CA ASN A 120 -16.85 -1.73 9.66
C ASN A 120 -16.06 -0.86 10.65
N SER A 121 -16.32 0.44 10.68
CA SER A 121 -15.67 1.40 11.59
C SER A 121 -15.90 1.11 13.08
N SER A 122 -16.95 0.36 13.43
CA SER A 122 -17.22 -0.07 14.80
C SER A 122 -16.40 -1.29 15.22
N SER A 123 -15.73 -1.96 14.27
CA SER A 123 -14.95 -3.15 14.53
C SER A 123 -13.63 -2.83 15.24
N THR A 124 -13.26 -3.65 16.21
CA THR A 124 -11.91 -3.57 16.81
C THR A 124 -10.81 -3.88 15.79
N LYS A 125 -11.16 -4.52 14.67
CA LYS A 125 -10.25 -4.87 13.58
C LYS A 125 -10.33 -3.93 12.37
N TYR A 126 -11.10 -2.84 12.47
CA TYR A 126 -11.12 -1.80 11.43
C TYR A 126 -9.70 -1.29 11.14
N LEU A 127 -9.38 -1.05 9.88
CA LEU A 127 -8.02 -0.71 9.45
C LEU A 127 -7.75 0.79 9.39
N PHE A 128 -8.79 1.61 9.28
CA PHE A 128 -8.66 3.05 9.09
C PHE A 128 -9.03 3.83 10.36
N ASN A 129 -8.72 5.11 10.36
CA ASN A 129 -9.07 6.02 11.44
C ASN A 129 -10.61 6.04 11.63
N PRO A 130 -11.14 5.71 12.84
CA PRO A 130 -12.57 5.70 13.10
C PRO A 130 -13.26 7.06 12.92
N ASN A 131 -12.50 8.16 12.99
CA ASN A 131 -13.01 9.52 12.77
C ASN A 131 -13.21 9.85 11.28
N GLY A 132 -12.81 8.95 10.37
CA GLY A 132 -12.90 9.14 8.93
C GLY A 132 -11.53 9.16 8.27
N ILE A 133 -11.54 9.06 6.94
CA ILE A 133 -10.34 9.06 6.10
C ILE A 133 -10.31 10.40 5.36
N PHE A 134 -9.22 11.15 5.47
CA PHE A 134 -9.07 12.49 4.92
C PHE A 134 -7.77 12.62 4.12
N VAL A 135 -7.89 12.98 2.85
CA VAL A 135 -6.75 13.22 1.95
C VAL A 135 -6.91 14.60 1.35
N ASP A 136 -5.89 15.46 1.48
CA ASP A 136 -5.92 16.88 1.09
C ASP A 136 -7.10 17.68 1.69
N GLY A 137 -7.56 17.28 2.88
CA GLY A 137 -8.70 17.92 3.54
C GLY A 137 -10.07 17.48 3.00
N GLU A 138 -10.12 16.60 1.99
CA GLU A 138 -11.35 15.97 1.54
C GLU A 138 -11.55 14.62 2.21
N GLN A 139 -12.77 14.36 2.68
CA GLN A 139 -13.14 13.06 3.22
C GLN A 139 -13.34 12.06 2.07
N ILE A 140 -12.76 10.87 2.21
CA ILE A 140 -12.91 9.77 1.26
C ILE A 140 -13.65 8.60 1.88
N ILE A 141 -14.37 7.83 1.05
CA ILE A 141 -15.19 6.70 1.50
C ILE A 141 -14.72 5.43 0.80
N ILE A 142 -14.55 4.36 1.58
CA ILE A 142 -14.26 3.04 1.04
C ILE A 142 -15.58 2.26 0.96
N GLN A 143 -15.91 1.84 -0.25
CA GLN A 143 -17.14 1.11 -0.53
C GLN A 143 -16.83 -0.26 -1.15
N ALA A 144 -17.53 -1.31 -0.66
CA ALA A 144 -17.61 -2.57 -1.38
C ALA A 144 -18.65 -2.47 -2.49
N VAL A 145 -18.27 -2.92 -3.68
CA VAL A 145 -19.12 -2.94 -4.87
C VAL A 145 -19.09 -4.33 -5.50
N ASP A 146 -20.20 -4.75 -6.09
CA ASP A 146 -20.28 -5.98 -6.86
C ASP A 146 -19.65 -5.82 -8.25
N ASN A 147 -19.68 -4.61 -8.79
CA ASN A 147 -19.07 -4.23 -10.07
C ASN A 147 -18.45 -2.84 -9.97
N PHE A 148 -17.34 -2.61 -10.67
CA PHE A 148 -16.76 -1.26 -10.71
C PHE A 148 -17.67 -0.27 -11.44
N PRO A 149 -17.82 0.94 -10.91
CA PRO A 149 -18.70 1.93 -11.51
C PRO A 149 -18.13 2.40 -12.84
N ALA A 150 -19.01 2.63 -13.82
CA ALA A 150 -18.63 3.15 -15.14
C ALA A 150 -18.13 4.60 -15.07
N VAL A 151 -18.63 5.36 -14.10
CA VAL A 151 -18.19 6.72 -13.79
C VAL A 151 -17.57 6.70 -12.40
N LYS A 152 -16.34 7.22 -12.29
CA LYS A 152 -15.63 7.36 -11.02
C LYS A 152 -16.39 8.31 -10.10
N ASP A 153 -16.59 7.89 -8.85
CA ASP A 153 -17.05 8.82 -7.82
C ASP A 153 -15.99 9.88 -7.55
N LYS A 154 -16.46 11.03 -7.07
CA LYS A 154 -15.58 12.16 -6.79
C LYS A 154 -14.58 11.77 -5.69
N ASN A 155 -15.07 11.19 -4.59
CA ASN A 155 -14.33 10.85 -3.35
C ASN A 155 -14.86 9.57 -2.70
#